data_AF-A0A2E7ZY36-F1
#
_entry.id   AF-A0A2E7ZY36-F1
#
_cell.length_a   1.000
_cell.length_b   1.000
_cell.length_c   1.000
_cell.angle_alpha   90.00
_cell.angle_beta   90.00
_cell.angle_gamma   90.00
#
_symmetry.space_group_name_H-M   'P 1'
#
loop_
_entity.id
_entity.type
_entity.pdbx_description
1 polymer ?
#
loop_
_entity_poly.entity_id
_entity_poly.type
_entity_poly.pdbx_seq_one_letter_code
_entity_poly.pdbx_strand_id
1 'polypeptide(L)'
;MTSAVVDVLIRPDDVLPDSHGAISARVSRKAFKGADIMYTLTLPSGTTLLSMFPSHDNFSVGDHVRVRLNVDHLVVFPIENTVAETVTSSPA
;
A
#
# COMPACT_ATOMS: atom_id res chain seq x y z
N MET A 1 -20.09 14.03 17.36
CA MET A 1 -19.49 12.98 16.52
C MET A 1 -18.16 12.60 17.16
N THR A 2 -17.92 11.32 17.40
CA THR A 2 -16.65 10.82 17.96
C THR A 2 -15.72 10.43 16.81
N SER A 3 -14.53 10.99 16.77
CA SER A 3 -13.45 10.55 15.87
C SER A 3 -12.61 9.48 16.57
N ALA A 4 -12.28 8.41 15.86
CA ALA A 4 -11.36 7.38 16.35
C ALA A 4 -10.27 7.14 15.29
N VAL A 5 -9.05 6.88 15.75
CA VAL A 5 -7.93 6.47 14.90
C VAL A 5 -8.01 4.95 14.72
N VAL A 6 -7.87 4.48 13.50
CA VAL A 6 -8.09 3.07 13.11
C VAL A 6 -7.02 2.61 12.13
N ASP A 7 -6.78 1.31 12.09
CA ASP A 7 -6.01 0.68 11.02
C ASP A 7 -6.93 0.24 9.89
N VAL A 8 -6.45 0.33 8.66
CA VAL A 8 -7.24 0.04 7.46
C VAL A 8 -6.49 -0.94 6.59
N LEU A 9 -7.19 -1.97 6.10
CA LEU A 9 -6.68 -2.89 5.10
C LEU A 9 -7.30 -2.58 3.75
N ILE A 10 -6.44 -2.22 2.79
CA ILE A 10 -6.79 -1.92 1.40
C ILE A 10 -6.33 -3.07 0.51
N ARG A 11 -7.18 -3.53 -0.40
CA ARG A 11 -6.77 -4.54 -1.38
C ARG A 11 -5.92 -3.89 -2.47
N PRO A 12 -4.91 -4.60 -3.03
CA PRO A 12 -4.05 -4.01 -4.06
C PRO A 12 -4.80 -3.53 -5.32
N ASP A 13 -5.87 -4.21 -5.71
CA ASP A 13 -6.72 -3.87 -6.85
C ASP A 13 -7.59 -2.62 -6.65
N ASP A 14 -7.81 -2.20 -5.40
CA ASP A 14 -8.51 -0.94 -5.10
C ASP A 14 -7.60 0.29 -5.28
N VAL A 15 -6.29 0.09 -5.46
CA VAL A 15 -5.32 1.17 -5.69
C VAL A 15 -5.09 1.30 -7.18
N LEU A 16 -5.62 2.37 -7.78
CA LEU A 16 -5.60 2.58 -9.23
C LEU A 16 -4.67 3.73 -9.63
N PRO A 17 -3.93 3.60 -10.75
CA PRO A 17 -3.12 4.68 -11.26
C PRO A 17 -4.04 5.81 -11.75
N ASP A 18 -3.70 7.05 -11.39
CA ASP A 18 -4.45 8.24 -11.77
C ASP A 18 -3.51 9.46 -11.70
N SER A 19 -3.25 10.12 -12.83
CA SER A 19 -2.39 11.32 -12.90
C SER A 19 -2.90 12.47 -12.02
N HIS A 20 -4.19 12.49 -11.69
CA HIS A 20 -4.83 13.46 -10.80
C HIS A 20 -5.14 12.89 -9.40
N GLY A 21 -4.80 11.62 -9.14
CA GLY A 21 -5.03 10.97 -7.86
C GLY A 21 -4.34 11.70 -6.72
N ALA A 22 -4.93 11.67 -5.51
CA ALA A 22 -4.47 12.45 -4.37
C ALA A 22 -3.16 11.92 -3.74
N ILE A 23 -2.89 10.62 -3.89
CA ILE A 23 -1.76 9.94 -3.24
C ILE A 23 -0.58 9.94 -4.22
N SER A 24 0.56 10.46 -3.79
CA SER A 24 1.84 10.31 -4.52
C SER A 24 2.63 9.18 -3.87
N ALA A 25 3.28 8.34 -4.68
CA ALA A 25 4.16 7.31 -4.18
C ALA A 25 5.27 6.99 -5.18
N ARG A 26 6.40 6.51 -4.66
CA ARG A 26 7.51 6.00 -5.47
C ARG A 26 7.38 4.49 -5.64
N VAL A 27 7.56 3.99 -6.85
CA VAL A 27 7.64 2.55 -7.12
C VAL A 27 8.95 2.02 -6.53
N SER A 28 8.86 1.21 -5.47
CA SER A 28 10.03 0.60 -4.83
C SER A 28 10.28 -0.83 -5.28
N ARG A 29 9.24 -1.57 -5.68
CA ARG A 29 9.34 -2.90 -6.29
C ARG A 29 8.23 -3.10 -7.33
N LYS A 30 8.47 -4.01 -8.27
CA LYS A 30 7.48 -4.47 -9.25
C LYS A 30 7.62 -5.97 -9.48
N ALA A 31 6.51 -6.65 -9.74
CA ALA A 31 6.47 -8.06 -10.12
C ALA A 31 5.40 -8.27 -11.20
N PHE A 32 5.79 -8.77 -12.36
CA PHE A 32 4.86 -9.09 -13.44
C PHE A 32 4.02 -10.33 -13.08
N LYS A 33 2.70 -10.25 -13.28
CA LYS A 33 1.71 -11.27 -12.92
C LYS A 33 0.77 -11.60 -14.09
N GLY A 34 1.28 -11.59 -15.32
CA GLY A 34 0.49 -11.90 -16.51
C GLY A 34 -0.21 -10.66 -17.05
N ALA A 35 -1.53 -10.57 -16.89
CA ALA A 35 -2.29 -9.41 -17.36
C ALA A 35 -1.97 -8.13 -16.58
N ASP A 36 -1.45 -8.27 -15.35
CA ASP A 36 -1.19 -7.18 -14.42
C ASP A 36 0.26 -7.14 -13.93
N ILE A 37 0.66 -6.01 -13.36
CA ILE A 37 1.89 -5.85 -12.61
C ILE A 37 1.53 -5.48 -11.18
N MET A 38 2.07 -6.24 -10.23
CA MET A 38 1.97 -5.92 -8.81
C MET A 38 3.11 -4.99 -8.42
N TYR A 39 2.75 -3.82 -7.88
CA TYR A 39 3.70 -2.81 -7.46
C TYR A 39 3.72 -2.69 -5.94
N THR A 40 4.93 -2.52 -5.40
CA THR A 40 5.14 -2.01 -4.06
C THR A 40 5.43 -0.51 -4.19
N LEU A 41 4.55 0.30 -3.63
CA LEU A 41 4.61 1.75 -3.64
C LEU A 41 5.03 2.25 -2.25
N THR A 42 5.95 3.21 -2.20
CA THR A 42 6.37 3.85 -0.96
C THR A 42 5.86 5.28 -0.96
N LEU A 43 5.00 5.60 0.02
CA LEU A 43 4.46 6.94 0.21
C LEU A 43 5.54 7.88 0.82
N PRO A 44 5.38 9.21 0.74
CA PRO A 44 6.27 10.16 1.39
C PRO A 44 6.44 9.94 2.90
N SER A 45 5.44 9.37 3.57
CA SER A 45 5.50 8.98 4.98
C SER A 45 6.44 7.79 5.27
N GLY A 46 6.90 7.08 4.24
CA GLY A 46 7.59 5.80 4.35
C GLY A 46 6.65 4.58 4.41
N THR A 47 5.34 4.79 4.54
CA THR A 47 4.35 3.71 4.49
C THR A 47 4.42 2.99 3.14
N THR A 48 4.32 1.67 3.18
CA THR A 48 4.27 0.85 1.97
C THR A 48 2.83 0.50 1.62
N LEU A 49 2.48 0.67 0.35
CA LEU A 49 1.18 0.34 -0.22
C LEU A 49 1.39 -0.66 -1.37
N LEU A 50 0.56 -1.69 -1.44
CA LEU A 50 0.53 -2.60 -2.58
C LEU A 50 -0.52 -2.13 -3.57
N SER A 51 -0.23 -2.29 -4.86
CA SER A 51 -1.17 -1.99 -5.93
C SER A 51 -1.06 -3.02 -7.06
N MET A 52 -2.12 -3.16 -7.84
CA MET A 52 -2.16 -4.04 -9.00
C MET A 52 -2.69 -3.27 -10.21
N PHE A 53 -1.79 -2.96 -11.16
CA PHE A 53 -2.13 -2.19 -12.36
C PHE A 53 -2.13 -3.09 -13.59
N PRO A 54 -2.87 -2.72 -14.66
CA PRO A 54 -2.76 -3.39 -15.95
C PRO A 54 -1.32 -3.40 -16.45
N SER A 55 -0.88 -4.50 -17.06
CA SER A 55 0.52 -4.69 -17.48
C SER A 55 1.00 -3.72 -18.57
N HIS A 56 0.09 -3.10 -19.32
CA HIS A 56 0.45 -2.06 -20.29
C HIS A 56 0.84 -0.73 -19.62
N ASP A 57 0.44 -0.52 -18.37
CA ASP A 57 0.87 0.61 -17.54
C ASP A 57 2.17 0.26 -16.80
N ASN A 58 3.25 0.18 -17.58
CA ASN A 58 4.51 -0.41 -17.14
C ASN A 58 5.48 0.60 -16.50
N PHE A 59 5.19 1.00 -15.26
CA PHE A 59 6.09 1.86 -14.47
C PHE A 59 7.39 1.12 -14.05
N SER A 60 8.49 1.87 -13.99
CA SER A 60 9.81 1.41 -13.56
C SER A 60 10.01 1.60 -12.06
N VAL A 61 10.92 0.81 -11.47
CA VAL A 61 11.37 1.07 -10.09
C VAL A 61 12.09 2.41 -10.05
N GLY A 62 11.71 3.26 -9.09
CA GLY A 62 12.17 4.64 -8.99
C GLY A 62 11.19 5.67 -9.53
N ASP A 63 10.24 5.27 -10.38
CA ASP A 63 9.22 6.17 -10.90
C ASP A 63 8.30 6.68 -9.77
N HIS A 64 7.80 7.89 -9.96
CA HIS A 64 6.75 8.44 -9.11
C HIS A 64 5.41 8.33 -9.83
N VAL A 65 4.44 7.76 -9.13
CA VAL A 65 3.07 7.59 -9.62
C VAL A 65 2.10 8.35 -8.72
N ARG A 66 0.99 8.78 -9.31
CA ARG A 66 -0.18 9.28 -8.58
C ARG A 66 -1.26 8.21 -8.64
N VAL A 67 -1.91 7.97 -7.51
CA VAL A 67 -2.94 6.94 -7.38
C VAL A 67 -4.17 7.46 -6.66
N ARG A 68 -5.30 6.82 -6.94
CA ARG A 68 -6.56 6.99 -6.21
C ARG A 68 -6.97 5.65 -5.59
N LEU A 69 -7.76 5.74 -4.52
CA LEU A 69 -8.41 4.58 -3.91
C LEU A 69 -9.82 4.45 -4.48
N ASN A 70 -10.18 3.25 -4.91
CA ASN A 70 -11.51 2.90 -5.41
C ASN A 70 -12.11 1.80 -4.53
N VAL A 71 -12.32 2.11 -3.25
CA VAL A 71 -12.65 1.12 -2.24
C VAL A 71 -14.16 1.06 -2.06
N ASP A 72 -14.78 -0.01 -2.56
CA ASP A 72 -16.20 -0.28 -2.31
C ASP A 72 -16.41 -0.96 -0.95
N HIS A 73 -15.42 -1.75 -0.49
CA HIS A 73 -15.51 -2.55 0.72
C HIS A 73 -14.28 -2.34 1.61
N LEU A 74 -14.40 -1.43 2.57
CA LEU A 74 -13.32 -1.09 3.49
C LEU A 74 -13.30 -2.05 4.69
N VAL A 75 -12.14 -2.62 5.00
CA VAL A 75 -11.91 -3.37 6.25
C VAL A 75 -11.13 -2.49 7.21
N VAL A 76 -11.66 -2.34 8.42
CA VAL A 76 -11.13 -1.44 9.46
C VAL A 76 -10.88 -2.23 10.74
N PHE A 77 -9.75 -1.99 11.38
CA PHE A 77 -9.35 -2.61 12.63
C PHE A 77 -9.19 -1.53 13.71
N PRO A 78 -9.55 -1.82 14.98
CA PRO A 78 -9.17 -0.96 16.08
C PRO A 78 -7.64 -0.93 16.19
N ILE A 79 -7.07 0.24 16.50
CA ILE A 79 -5.67 0.31 16.92
C ILE A 79 -5.62 -0.27 18.34
N GLU A 80 -5.35 -1.56 18.44
CA GLU A 80 -4.93 -2.14 19.70
C GLU A 80 -3.49 -1.69 19.95
N ASN A 81 -3.20 -1.14 21.14
CA ASN A 81 -1.83 -0.81 21.56
C ASN A 81 -1.01 -2.10 21.60
N THR A 82 -0.50 -2.52 20.45
CA THR A 82 0.36 -3.69 20.32
C THR A 82 1.73 -3.29 20.85
N VAL A 83 1.98 -3.63 22.12
CA VAL A 83 3.34 -3.69 22.63
C VAL A 83 4.08 -4.74 21.80
N ALA A 84 5.11 -4.32 21.08
CA ALA A 84 5.97 -5.25 20.35
C ALA A 84 6.63 -6.19 21.37
N GLU A 85 6.26 -7.48 21.36
CA GLU A 85 7.01 -8.50 22.09
C GLU A 85 8.40 -8.63 21.47
N THR A 86 9.39 -8.07 22.16
CA THR A 86 10.80 -8.31 21.85
C THR A 86 11.12 -9.77 22.12
N VAL A 87 11.21 -10.58 21.07
CA VAL A 87 11.76 -11.95 21.17
C VAL A 87 13.26 -11.84 21.44
N THR A 88 13.66 -11.86 22.70
CA THR A 88 15.06 -12.04 23.11
C THR A 88 15.40 -13.53 23.01
N SER A 89 15.97 -13.96 21.88
CA SER A 89 16.65 -15.24 21.79
C SER A 89 17.99 -15.16 22.52
N SER A 90 18.08 -15.76 23.71
CA SER A 90 19.36 -16.01 24.38
C SER A 90 20.02 -17.25 23.75
N PRO A 91 21.24 -17.19 23.21
CA PRO A 91 21.98 -18.40 22.90
C PRO A 91 22.56 -18.99 24.19
N ALA A 92 22.44 -20.32 24.31
CA ALA A 92 23.21 -21.13 25.24
C ALA A 92 24.61 -21.42 24.67
#